data_AF-A0A1A9AKM8-F1
#
_entry.id   AF-A0A1A9AKM8-F1
#
_cell.length_a   1.000
_cell.length_b   1.000
_cell.length_c   1.000
_cell.angle_alpha   90.00
_cell.angle_beta   90.00
_cell.angle_gamma   90.00
#
_symmetry.space_group_name_H-M   'P 1'
#
loop_
_entity.id
_entity.type
_entity.pdbx_description
1 polymer ?
#
loop_
_entity_poly.entity_id
_entity_poly.type
_entity_poly.pdbx_seq_one_letter_code
_entity_poly.pdbx_strand_id
1 'polypeptide(L)'
;MPTQPNPADFLGLLRNSKKELNSEKFYDALDSESSDLSKYEEICNVMPVRTESDNVNIICTKYLRYLKNCEALNNGSFTYDVSRLLNYWLYDKLINIYGTNDELDIRLGFGRFQYVWEYQKFFPKKKPYYEKCKPDLDMVNHKDWKNRKELYDYCVNYEYMASTCPYFDDACY
;
A
#
# COMPACT_ATOMS: atom_id res chain seq x y z
N MET A 1 -10.26 7.55 25.97
CA MET A 1 -9.55 8.68 25.34
C MET A 1 -9.11 8.24 23.96
N PRO A 2 -9.35 9.00 22.88
CA PRO A 2 -8.75 8.66 21.59
C PRO A 2 -7.25 8.87 21.75
N THR A 3 -6.49 7.78 21.64
CA THR A 3 -5.03 7.80 21.57
C THR A 3 -4.62 8.74 20.45
N GLN A 4 -3.77 9.74 20.74
CA GLN A 4 -3.18 10.57 19.69
C GLN A 4 -2.53 9.65 18.64
N PRO A 5 -2.72 9.92 17.34
CA PRO A 5 -2.10 9.11 16.30
C PRO A 5 -0.58 9.17 16.48
N ASN A 6 0.03 8.00 16.63
CA ASN A 6 1.48 7.87 16.64
C ASN A 6 2.02 8.49 15.34
N PRO A 7 3.00 9.41 15.37
CA PRO A 7 3.57 10.00 14.15
C PRO A 7 4.13 8.97 13.15
N ALA A 8 4.36 7.72 13.58
CA ALA A 8 4.74 6.58 12.73
C ALA A 8 3.56 5.81 12.11
N ASP A 9 2.32 6.26 12.29
CA ASP A 9 1.11 5.62 11.78
C ASP A 9 0.82 6.02 10.32
N PHE A 10 0.30 5.09 9.51
CA PHE A 10 0.14 5.30 8.06
C PHE A 10 -0.71 6.53 7.72
N LEU A 11 -1.82 6.74 8.43
CA LEU A 11 -2.68 7.90 8.21
C LEU A 11 -1.98 9.23 8.54
N GLY A 12 -1.11 9.23 9.55
CA GLY A 12 -0.29 10.40 9.89
C GLY A 12 0.69 10.72 8.77
N LEU A 13 1.37 9.69 8.25
CA LEU A 13 2.30 9.83 7.11
C LEU A 13 1.60 10.33 5.85
N LEU A 14 0.41 9.79 5.56
CA LEU A 14 -0.40 10.20 4.42
C LEU A 14 -0.80 11.68 4.49
N ARG A 15 -1.21 12.16 5.66
CA ARG A 15 -1.58 13.57 5.88
C ARG A 15 -0.39 14.52 5.82
N ASN A 16 0.79 14.06 6.21
CA ASN A 16 2.01 14.86 6.27
C ASN A 16 2.84 14.81 4.98
N SER A 17 2.42 14.02 3.99
CA SER A 17 3.11 13.97 2.69
C SER A 17 3.14 15.36 2.05
N LYS A 18 4.30 15.72 1.50
CA LYS A 18 4.51 16.97 0.76
C LYS A 18 4.19 16.84 -0.73
N LYS A 19 3.79 15.65 -1.18
CA LYS A 19 3.36 15.43 -2.56
C LYS A 19 2.05 16.16 -2.82
N GLU A 20 1.78 16.47 -4.08
CA GLU A 20 0.56 17.18 -4.46
C GLU A 20 -0.55 16.19 -4.87
N LEU A 21 -0.18 15.17 -5.64
CA LEU A 21 -1.10 14.19 -6.21
C LEU A 21 -1.49 13.11 -5.20
N ASN A 22 -2.75 12.67 -5.26
CA ASN A 22 -3.31 11.68 -4.33
C ASN A 22 -2.56 10.34 -4.34
N SER A 23 -2.26 9.81 -5.53
CA SER A 23 -1.49 8.57 -5.67
C SER A 23 -0.05 8.73 -5.13
N GLU A 24 0.59 9.87 -5.43
CA GLU A 24 1.93 10.16 -4.93
C GLU A 24 1.99 10.30 -3.41
N LYS A 25 1.03 11.01 -2.79
CA LYS A 25 0.90 11.10 -1.33
C LYS A 25 0.77 9.71 -0.70
N PHE A 26 -0.01 8.84 -1.32
CA PHE A 26 -0.21 7.47 -0.87
C PHE A 26 1.08 6.65 -0.94
N TYR A 27 1.81 6.73 -2.05
CA TYR A 27 3.09 6.02 -2.20
C TYR A 27 4.19 6.57 -1.30
N ASP A 28 4.25 7.88 -1.10
CA ASP A 28 5.17 8.54 -0.16
C ASP A 28 4.94 8.05 1.29
N ALA A 29 3.68 7.91 1.70
CA ALA A 29 3.33 7.36 2.99
C ALA A 29 3.71 5.88 3.16
N LEU A 30 3.56 5.08 2.10
CA LEU A 30 4.01 3.68 2.10
C LEU A 30 5.53 3.58 2.19
N ASP A 31 6.24 4.43 1.44
CA ASP A 31 7.70 4.41 1.34
C ASP A 31 8.42 5.01 2.55
N SER A 32 7.73 5.85 3.34
CA SER A 32 8.29 6.48 4.54
C SER A 32 8.94 5.47 5.51
N GLU A 33 10.15 5.78 5.96
CA GLU A 33 10.84 5.02 7.00
C GLU A 33 10.20 5.26 8.38
N SER A 34 10.02 4.20 9.16
CA SER A 34 9.51 4.26 10.54
C SER A 34 10.57 3.70 11.49
N SER A 35 10.70 4.31 12.67
CA SER A 35 11.72 3.95 13.66
C SER A 35 11.35 2.76 14.55
N ASP A 36 10.10 2.28 14.55
CA ASP A 36 9.64 1.17 15.40
C ASP A 36 9.21 -0.05 14.54
N LEU A 37 10.17 -0.64 13.82
CA LEU A 37 9.95 -1.83 12.96
C LEU A 37 10.16 -3.17 13.66
N SER A 38 10.83 -3.18 14.82
CA SER A 38 11.20 -4.41 15.55
C SER A 38 9.99 -5.31 15.87
N LYS A 39 8.82 -4.73 16.14
CA LYS A 39 7.57 -5.46 16.40
C LYS A 39 6.99 -6.13 15.16
N TYR A 40 7.35 -5.67 13.96
CA TYR A 40 6.88 -6.24 12.70
C TYR A 40 7.84 -7.30 12.17
N GLU A 41 9.13 -7.21 12.53
CA GLU A 41 10.14 -8.20 12.14
C GLU A 41 9.75 -9.60 12.57
N GLU A 42 9.25 -9.80 13.80
CA GLU A 42 8.83 -11.13 14.27
C GLU A 42 7.73 -11.74 13.38
N ILE A 43 6.71 -10.94 13.00
CA ILE A 43 5.60 -11.39 12.14
C ILE A 43 6.09 -11.66 10.71
N CYS A 44 6.92 -10.75 10.19
CA CYS A 44 7.45 -10.89 8.85
C CYS A 44 8.38 -12.11 8.75
N ASN A 45 9.20 -12.39 9.76
CA ASN A 45 10.19 -13.47 9.72
C ASN A 45 9.60 -14.89 9.79
N VAL A 46 8.31 -15.06 10.09
CA VAL A 46 7.67 -16.39 10.23
C VAL A 46 7.72 -17.20 8.94
N MET A 47 7.55 -16.54 7.78
CA MET A 47 7.49 -17.21 6.48
C MET A 47 8.60 -16.69 5.57
N PRO A 48 9.78 -17.35 5.53
CA PRO A 48 10.87 -16.92 4.67
C PRO A 48 10.50 -17.13 3.19
N VAL A 49 10.93 -16.19 2.34
CA VAL A 49 10.94 -16.35 0.88
C VAL A 49 12.20 -17.08 0.43
N ARG A 50 12.28 -17.50 -0.83
CA ARG A 50 13.41 -18.31 -1.35
C ARG A 50 14.70 -17.50 -1.43
N THR A 51 14.59 -16.24 -1.83
CA THR A 51 15.69 -15.28 -2.05
C THR A 51 15.24 -13.90 -1.55
N GLU A 52 16.17 -12.96 -1.36
CA GLU A 52 15.84 -11.56 -1.02
C GLU A 52 14.97 -11.36 0.24
N SER A 53 15.08 -12.26 1.23
CA SER A 53 14.20 -12.25 2.41
C SER A 53 14.25 -10.92 3.18
N ASP A 54 15.44 -10.33 3.36
CA ASP A 54 15.59 -9.05 4.06
C ASP A 54 14.89 -7.91 3.32
N ASN A 55 15.01 -7.85 1.99
CA ASN A 55 14.33 -6.85 1.17
C ASN A 55 12.81 -7.03 1.23
N VAL A 56 12.30 -8.26 1.16
CA VAL A 56 10.87 -8.54 1.31
C VAL A 56 10.38 -8.28 2.74
N ASN A 57 11.21 -8.50 3.77
CA ASN A 57 10.91 -8.16 5.16
C ASN A 57 10.64 -6.66 5.30
N ILE A 58 11.49 -5.82 4.69
CA ILE A 58 11.31 -4.36 4.71
C ILE A 58 9.95 -3.98 4.12
N ILE A 59 9.56 -4.55 2.98
CA ILE A 59 8.24 -4.30 2.37
C ILE A 59 7.10 -4.81 3.26
N CYS A 60 7.27 -6.00 3.87
CA CYS A 60 6.31 -6.59 4.80
C CYS A 60 6.05 -5.69 6.02
N THR A 61 7.07 -5.06 6.59
CA THR A 61 6.87 -4.16 7.74
C THR A 61 6.09 -2.89 7.35
N LYS A 62 6.37 -2.32 6.17
CA LYS A 62 5.62 -1.18 5.60
C LYS A 62 4.16 -1.56 5.33
N TYR A 63 3.92 -2.76 4.80
CA TYR A 63 2.59 -3.31 4.60
C TYR A 63 1.83 -3.53 5.92
N LEU A 64 2.48 -4.05 6.96
CA LEU A 64 1.88 -4.20 8.29
C LEU A 64 1.46 -2.87 8.92
N ARG A 65 2.24 -1.80 8.72
CA ARG A 65 1.88 -0.44 9.12
C ARG A 65 0.62 0.04 8.40
N TYR A 66 0.50 -0.21 7.10
CA TYR A 66 -0.73 0.06 6.34
C TYR A 66 -1.91 -0.74 6.89
N LEU A 67 -1.74 -2.05 7.13
CA LEU A 67 -2.80 -2.94 7.58
C LEU A 67 -3.48 -2.49 8.88
N LYS A 68 -2.73 -1.87 9.80
CA LYS A 68 -3.29 -1.29 11.04
C LYS A 68 -4.35 -0.23 10.79
N ASN A 69 -4.29 0.44 9.64
CA ASN A 69 -5.20 1.49 9.21
C ASN A 69 -6.20 1.02 8.16
N CYS A 70 -6.18 -0.27 7.81
CA CYS A 70 -6.98 -0.83 6.73
C CYS A 70 -8.46 -0.47 6.86
N GLU A 71 -9.05 -0.64 8.05
CA GLU A 71 -10.45 -0.32 8.29
C GLU A 71 -10.72 1.17 8.05
N ALA A 72 -9.93 2.08 8.63
CA ALA A 72 -10.14 3.52 8.46
C ALA A 72 -10.01 3.96 7.00
N LEU A 73 -9.05 3.38 6.26
CA LEU A 73 -8.82 3.67 4.85
C LEU A 73 -9.95 3.17 3.95
N ASN A 74 -10.57 2.03 4.30
CA ASN A 74 -11.58 1.37 3.47
C ASN A 74 -13.04 1.60 3.92
N ASN A 75 -13.25 2.09 5.15
CA ASN A 75 -14.56 2.41 5.74
C ASN A 75 -15.06 3.82 5.38
N GLY A 76 -14.24 4.65 4.73
CA GLY A 76 -14.74 5.85 4.05
C GLY A 76 -13.85 7.08 4.16
N SER A 77 -13.66 7.71 3.00
CA SER A 77 -13.40 9.14 2.75
C SER A 77 -12.78 9.33 1.35
N PHE A 78 -12.07 8.32 0.86
CA PHE A 78 -11.51 8.32 -0.50
C PHE A 78 -12.58 8.02 -1.54
N THR A 79 -12.55 8.77 -2.63
CA THR A 79 -13.37 8.55 -3.83
C THR A 79 -12.85 7.41 -4.69
N TYR A 80 -11.65 6.93 -4.40
CA TYR A 80 -10.95 5.86 -5.10
C TYR A 80 -10.62 4.66 -4.19
N ASP A 81 -10.35 3.51 -4.80
CA ASP A 81 -9.96 2.28 -4.12
C ASP A 81 -8.47 2.33 -3.73
N VAL A 82 -8.21 2.63 -2.46
CA VAL A 82 -6.88 2.64 -1.84
C VAL A 82 -6.20 1.26 -1.83
N SER A 83 -6.98 0.18 -1.82
CA SER A 83 -6.42 -1.17 -1.87
C SER A 83 -5.87 -1.50 -3.24
N ARG A 84 -6.42 -0.92 -4.30
CA ARG A 84 -5.83 -1.05 -5.63
C ARG A 84 -4.48 -0.33 -5.73
N LEU A 85 -4.34 0.86 -5.12
CA LEU A 85 -3.03 1.54 -5.01
C LEU A 85 -2.03 0.69 -4.24
N LEU A 86 -2.45 0.10 -3.11
CA LEU A 86 -1.60 -0.80 -2.31
C LEU A 86 -1.09 -1.97 -3.13
N ASN A 87 -1.96 -2.62 -3.91
CA ASN A 87 -1.58 -3.78 -4.72
C ASN A 87 -0.57 -3.40 -5.80
N TYR A 88 -0.77 -2.27 -6.50
CA TYR A 88 0.22 -1.77 -7.44
C TYR A 88 1.56 -1.47 -6.78
N TRP A 89 1.54 -0.88 -5.58
CA TRP A 89 2.76 -0.62 -4.82
C TRP A 89 3.49 -1.91 -4.42
N LEU A 90 2.77 -2.90 -3.87
CA LEU A 90 3.36 -4.19 -3.49
C LEU A 90 4.00 -4.88 -4.69
N TYR A 91 3.31 -4.90 -5.84
CA TYR A 91 3.85 -5.53 -7.04
C TYR A 91 5.06 -4.80 -7.60
N ASP A 92 5.02 -3.47 -7.63
CA ASP A 92 6.16 -2.63 -8.04
C ASP A 92 7.39 -2.89 -7.18
N LYS A 93 7.23 -2.99 -5.85
CA LYS A 93 8.34 -3.32 -4.94
C LYS A 93 8.89 -4.73 -5.19
N LEU A 94 8.04 -5.73 -5.38
CA LEU A 94 8.50 -7.09 -5.67
C LEU A 94 9.23 -7.19 -7.02
N ILE A 95 8.76 -6.49 -8.05
CA ILE A 95 9.45 -6.41 -9.34
C ILE A 95 10.81 -5.71 -9.21
N ASN A 96 10.91 -4.65 -8.39
CA ASN A 96 12.18 -3.98 -8.16
C ASN A 96 13.18 -4.85 -7.38
N ILE A 97 12.70 -5.80 -6.57
CA ILE A 97 13.54 -6.76 -5.83
C ILE A 97 14.01 -7.89 -6.74
N TYR A 98 13.08 -8.56 -7.44
CA TYR A 98 13.38 -9.80 -8.17
C TYR A 98 13.62 -9.62 -9.67
N GLY A 99 13.29 -8.44 -10.22
CA GLY A 99 13.24 -8.21 -11.66
C GLY A 99 11.97 -8.77 -12.31
N THR A 100 11.78 -8.48 -13.60
CA THR A 100 10.55 -8.82 -14.33
C THR A 100 10.43 -10.27 -14.76
N ASN A 101 11.49 -11.07 -14.62
CA ASN A 101 11.57 -12.44 -15.16
C ASN A 101 11.33 -13.51 -14.09
N ASP A 102 11.25 -13.14 -12.81
CA ASP A 102 11.10 -14.08 -11.70
C ASP A 102 9.65 -14.13 -11.19
N GLU A 103 8.75 -14.61 -12.05
CA GLU A 103 7.32 -14.71 -11.72
C GLU A 103 7.08 -15.57 -10.47
N LEU A 104 7.92 -16.58 -10.23
CA LEU A 104 7.77 -17.47 -9.08
C LEU A 104 8.08 -16.74 -7.77
N ASP A 105 9.22 -16.06 -7.68
CA ASP A 105 9.59 -15.35 -6.45
C ASP A 105 8.66 -14.15 -6.19
N ILE A 106 8.15 -13.48 -7.24
CA ILE A 106 7.11 -12.47 -7.08
C ILE A 106 5.80 -13.06 -6.54
N ARG A 107 5.33 -14.20 -7.08
CA ARG A 107 4.12 -14.88 -6.56
C ARG A 107 4.30 -15.32 -5.11
N LEU A 108 5.48 -15.83 -4.74
CA LEU A 108 5.78 -16.22 -3.37
C LEU A 108 5.84 -15.01 -2.44
N GLY A 109 6.40 -13.89 -2.89
CA GLY A 109 6.36 -12.61 -2.18
C GLY A 109 4.93 -12.14 -1.90
N PHE A 110 4.04 -12.21 -2.88
CA PHE A 110 2.62 -11.90 -2.68
C PHE A 110 1.94 -12.88 -1.71
N GLY A 111 2.19 -14.18 -1.86
CA GLY A 111 1.66 -15.20 -0.95
C GLY A 111 2.06 -14.94 0.51
N ARG A 112 3.27 -14.40 0.72
CA ARG A 112 3.71 -13.96 2.03
C ARG A 112 2.92 -12.78 2.59
N PHE A 113 2.63 -11.77 1.78
CA PHE A 113 1.78 -10.66 2.21
C PHE A 113 0.34 -11.12 2.53
N GLN A 114 -0.18 -12.10 1.79
CA GLN A 114 -1.46 -12.74 2.09
C GLN A 114 -1.42 -13.50 3.42
N TYR A 115 -0.37 -14.28 3.68
CA TYR A 115 -0.19 -14.98 4.95
C TYR A 115 -0.17 -13.99 6.14
N VAL A 116 0.61 -12.90 6.00
CA VAL A 116 0.69 -11.85 7.03
C VAL A 116 -0.67 -11.21 7.29
N TRP A 117 -1.46 -10.96 6.24
CA TRP A 117 -2.84 -10.46 6.35
C TRP A 117 -3.76 -11.42 7.13
N GLU A 118 -3.66 -12.73 6.89
CA GLU A 118 -4.46 -13.75 7.60
C GLU A 118 -4.06 -13.92 9.07
N TYR A 119 -2.77 -13.73 9.38
CA TYR A 119 -2.20 -14.01 10.70
C TYR A 119 -2.25 -12.83 11.67
N GLN A 120 -2.77 -11.68 11.25
CA GLN A 120 -3.08 -10.57 12.13
C GLN A 120 -4.17 -10.99 13.15
N LYS A 121 -3.75 -11.54 14.30
CA LYS A 121 -4.60 -11.89 15.46
C LYS A 121 -5.40 -10.70 16.01
N PHE A 122 -5.06 -9.47 15.61
CA PHE A 122 -5.54 -8.21 16.21
C PHE A 122 -6.69 -7.54 15.48
N PHE A 123 -7.09 -8.03 14.30
CA PHE A 123 -8.16 -7.39 13.53
C PHE A 123 -9.34 -8.35 13.36
N PRO A 124 -10.58 -7.92 13.66
CA PRO A 124 -11.74 -8.79 13.57
C PRO A 124 -11.89 -9.26 12.13
N LYS A 125 -11.57 -10.54 11.88
CA LYS A 125 -11.56 -11.26 10.59
C LYS A 125 -12.92 -11.30 9.84
N LYS A 126 -13.85 -10.41 10.16
CA LYS A 126 -15.24 -10.41 9.66
C LYS A 126 -15.76 -9.00 9.33
N LYS A 127 -14.89 -8.04 9.03
CA LYS A 127 -15.30 -6.73 8.50
C LYS A 127 -15.03 -6.69 6.99
N PRO A 128 -16.03 -6.38 6.14
CA PRO A 128 -15.86 -6.25 4.69
C PRO A 128 -14.71 -5.33 4.28
N TYR A 129 -14.42 -4.31 5.10
CA TYR A 129 -13.33 -3.36 4.86
C TYR A 129 -11.94 -3.98 5.01
N TYR A 130 -11.77 -5.01 5.84
CA TYR A 130 -10.48 -5.68 6.02
C TYR A 130 -10.13 -6.60 4.84
N GLU A 131 -11.15 -7.21 4.23
CA GLU A 131 -11.00 -8.01 3.00
C GLU A 131 -10.43 -7.18 1.84
N LYS A 132 -10.78 -5.89 1.77
CA LYS A 132 -10.21 -5.01 0.75
C LYS A 132 -8.69 -4.90 0.87
N CYS A 133 -8.10 -5.05 2.05
CA CYS A 133 -6.64 -4.95 2.19
C CYS A 133 -5.89 -6.26 1.93
N LYS A 134 -6.61 -7.32 1.55
CA LYS A 134 -5.97 -8.55 1.12
C LYS A 134 -5.18 -8.29 -0.17
N PRO A 135 -3.89 -8.68 -0.24
CA PRO A 135 -3.12 -8.55 -1.46
C PRO A 135 -3.72 -9.42 -2.56
N ASP A 136 -3.92 -8.82 -3.73
CA ASP A 136 -4.49 -9.44 -4.92
C ASP A 136 -3.37 -10.08 -5.76
N LEU A 137 -3.27 -11.40 -5.65
CA LEU A 137 -2.28 -12.19 -6.37
C LEU A 137 -2.54 -12.22 -7.88
N ASP A 138 -3.79 -11.99 -8.33
CA ASP A 138 -4.12 -12.04 -9.75
C ASP A 138 -3.39 -10.95 -10.55
N MET A 139 -2.98 -9.87 -9.87
CA MET A 139 -2.17 -8.81 -10.46
C MET A 139 -0.87 -9.33 -11.10
N VAL A 140 -0.29 -10.42 -10.58
CA VAL A 140 0.93 -11.01 -11.13
C VAL A 140 0.71 -11.57 -12.55
N ASN A 141 -0.52 -11.89 -12.92
CA ASN A 141 -0.87 -12.40 -14.25
C ASN A 141 -1.03 -11.26 -15.30
N HIS A 142 -1.07 -9.99 -14.88
CA HIS A 142 -1.28 -8.85 -15.77
C HIS A 142 0.04 -8.39 -16.41
N LYS A 143 0.29 -8.79 -17.65
CA LYS A 143 1.47 -8.34 -18.42
C LYS A 143 1.53 -6.83 -18.63
N ASP A 144 0.36 -6.19 -18.70
CA ASP A 144 0.16 -4.75 -18.89
C ASP A 144 -0.01 -3.99 -17.56
N TRP A 145 0.39 -4.57 -16.42
CA TRP A 145 0.16 -3.97 -15.09
C TRP A 145 0.68 -2.54 -14.96
N LYS A 146 1.81 -2.19 -15.62
CA LYS A 146 2.36 -0.82 -15.61
C LYS A 146 1.37 0.18 -16.20
N ASN A 147 0.82 -0.11 -17.38
CA ASN A 147 -0.19 0.72 -18.03
C ASN A 147 -1.46 0.79 -17.19
N ARG A 148 -1.86 -0.32 -16.54
CA ARG A 148 -3.03 -0.35 -15.64
C ARG A 148 -2.81 0.50 -14.39
N LYS A 149 -1.59 0.48 -13.83
CA LYS A 149 -1.18 1.33 -12.70
C LYS A 149 -1.22 2.80 -13.11
N GLU A 150 -0.53 3.17 -14.18
CA GLU A 150 -0.48 4.55 -14.68
C GLU A 150 -1.88 5.12 -14.96
N LEU A 151 -2.74 4.34 -15.62
CA LEU A 151 -4.13 4.75 -15.86
C LEU A 151 -4.89 4.93 -14.55
N TYR A 152 -4.69 4.04 -13.57
CA TYR A 152 -5.38 4.14 -12.29
C TYR A 152 -4.88 5.32 -11.46
N ASP A 153 -3.56 5.56 -11.42
CA ASP A 153 -2.96 6.73 -10.78
C ASP A 153 -3.46 8.02 -11.40
N TYR A 154 -3.57 8.07 -12.74
CA TYR A 154 -4.19 9.18 -13.45
C TYR A 154 -5.62 9.43 -12.99
N CYS A 155 -6.48 8.39 -12.91
CA CYS A 155 -7.86 8.54 -12.44
C CYS A 155 -7.92 9.06 -10.99
N VAL A 156 -7.11 8.50 -10.10
CA VAL A 156 -7.00 8.91 -8.69
C VAL A 156 -6.57 10.38 -8.55
N ASN A 157 -5.68 10.82 -9.42
CA ASN A 157 -5.17 12.19 -9.42
C ASN A 157 -6.16 13.16 -10.08
N TYR A 158 -6.83 12.73 -11.16
CA TYR A 158 -7.80 13.53 -11.89
C TYR A 158 -8.98 13.94 -11.01
N GLU A 159 -9.49 13.05 -10.16
CA GLU A 159 -10.58 13.42 -9.23
C GLU A 159 -10.19 14.57 -8.29
N TYR A 160 -8.93 14.61 -7.85
CA TYR A 160 -8.38 15.73 -7.09
C TYR A 160 -8.16 16.97 -7.93
N MET A 161 -7.56 16.83 -9.11
CA MET A 161 -7.31 17.97 -10.00
C MET A 161 -8.62 18.62 -10.45
N ALA A 162 -9.59 17.83 -10.89
CA ALA A 162 -10.89 18.30 -11.35
C ALA A 162 -11.67 19.04 -10.25
N SER A 163 -11.58 18.58 -9.00
CA SER A 163 -12.21 19.27 -7.86
C SER A 163 -11.46 20.55 -7.44
N THR A 164 -10.15 20.64 -7.72
CA THR A 164 -9.34 21.82 -7.36
C THR A 164 -9.25 22.85 -8.49
N CYS A 165 -9.43 22.44 -9.74
CA CYS A 165 -9.32 23.29 -10.94
C CYS A 165 -10.16 24.58 -10.88
N PRO A 166 -11.41 24.59 -10.37
CA PRO A 166 -12.22 25.81 -10.26
C PRO A 166 -11.65 26.86 -9.30
N TYR A 167 -10.66 26.50 -8.48
CA TYR A 167 -10.03 27.41 -7.51
C TYR A 167 -8.69 27.97 -8.02
N PHE A 168 -8.27 27.59 -9.23
CA PHE A 168 -7.05 28.06 -9.90
C PHE A 168 -7.37 28.89 -11.15
N ASP A 169 -8.35 29.80 -11.05
CA ASP A 169 -8.81 30.69 -12.14
C ASP A 169 -7.67 31.49 -12.81
N ASP A 170 -6.53 31.68 -12.14
CA ASP A 170 -5.41 32.48 -12.64
C ASP A 170 -4.31 31.67 -13.39
N ALA A 171 -4.36 30.33 -13.42
CA ALA A 171 -3.22 29.51 -13.86
C ALA A 171 -3.44 28.66 -15.14
N CYS A 172 -4.65 28.64 -15.69
CA CYS A 172 -4.98 27.95 -16.94
C CYS A 172 -5.30 28.97 -18.05
N TYR A 173 -4.28 29.72 -18.51
CA TYR A 173 -4.29 30.51 -19.74
C TYR A 173 -3.25 30.01 -20.73
#